data_AF-A0A7C5FEJ8-F1
#
_entry.id   AF-A0A7C5FEJ8-F1
#
_cell.length_a   1.000
_cell.length_b   1.000
_cell.length_c   1.000
_cell.angle_alpha   90.00
_cell.angle_beta   90.00
_cell.angle_gamma   90.00
#
_symmetry.space_group_name_H-M   'P 1'
#
loop_
_entity.id
_entity.type
_entity.pdbx_description
1 polymer ?
#
loop_
_entity_poly.entity_id
_entity_poly.type
_entity_poly.pdbx_seq_one_letter_code
_entity_poly.pdbx_strand_id
1 'polypeptide(L)'
;MKIYGCHLHQKLIKEALFIFSGWMGESMQLLPCPLKEAYSLAEAFARIRVISPEGVLNWDPFSLEVDFETRRLKECRCGKGTVYDGHLYSFLLRHRVEGSWDEGVVVITPDYLCSRQKGEDRYHLRYIIFDFPTLISLPGIIEAPARRSEEGYLWDLGDFRIPRILAALLIQTRFFFWNEEPFCDDPLCSLYNAHWQEELLVAKGNQRLCERHSEFLIKRKRSDPIIVSKKCETVRKKHPCE
;
A
#
# COMPACT_ATOMS: atom_id res chain seq x y z
N MET A 1 2.43 12.41 1.24
CA MET A 1 1.54 11.45 0.54
C MET A 1 0.11 11.54 1.06
N LYS A 2 -0.84 11.25 0.16
CA LYS A 2 -2.28 11.13 0.45
C LYS A 2 -2.63 9.66 0.59
N ILE A 3 -3.18 9.29 1.75
CA ILE A 3 -3.47 7.90 2.11
C ILE A 3 -4.97 7.73 2.23
N TYR A 4 -5.54 6.90 1.38
CA TYR A 4 -6.95 6.53 1.36
C TYR A 4 -7.12 5.19 2.06
N GLY A 5 -7.90 5.14 3.14
CA GLY A 5 -7.97 3.95 3.99
C GLY A 5 -9.39 3.53 4.34
N CYS A 6 -9.61 2.22 4.47
CA CYS A 6 -10.88 1.69 4.97
C CYS A 6 -11.15 2.15 6.41
N HIS A 7 -12.37 2.62 6.67
CA HIS A 7 -12.76 3.11 8.00
C HIS A 7 -12.72 2.00 9.08
N LEU A 8 -12.93 0.74 8.68
CA LEU A 8 -12.88 -0.44 9.57
C LEU A 8 -11.45 -0.78 10.04
N HIS A 9 -10.41 -0.28 9.35
CA HIS A 9 -9.01 -0.55 9.67
C HIS A 9 -8.23 0.71 10.06
N GLN A 10 -8.91 1.79 10.48
CA GLN A 10 -8.24 3.05 10.81
C GLN A 10 -7.19 2.94 11.91
N LYS A 11 -7.42 2.11 12.94
CA LYS A 11 -6.46 1.94 14.03
C LYS A 11 -5.11 1.45 13.50
N LEU A 12 -5.14 0.34 12.74
CA LEU A 12 -3.97 -0.24 12.09
C LEU A 12 -3.27 0.76 11.17
N ILE A 13 -4.04 1.44 10.31
CA ILE A 13 -3.49 2.41 9.35
C ILE A 13 -2.82 3.57 10.10
N LYS A 14 -3.47 4.14 11.11
CA LYS A 14 -2.90 5.26 11.90
C LYS A 14 -1.60 4.87 12.59
N GLU A 15 -1.51 3.65 13.12
CA GLU A 15 -0.28 3.14 13.74
C GLU A 15 0.86 3.02 12.71
N ALA A 16 0.58 2.47 11.52
CA ALA A 16 1.56 2.42 10.44
C ALA A 16 2.02 3.82 9.99
N LEU A 17 1.09 4.79 9.89
CA LEU A 17 1.41 6.18 9.55
C LEU A 17 2.26 6.87 10.61
N PHE A 18 2.02 6.59 11.89
CA PHE A 18 2.85 7.10 12.99
C PHE A 18 4.29 6.58 12.86
N ILE A 19 4.45 5.28 12.63
CA ILE A 19 5.78 4.67 12.48
C ILE A 19 6.49 5.22 11.23
N PHE A 20 5.78 5.27 10.10
CA PHE A 20 6.28 5.88 8.86
C PHE A 20 6.79 7.31 9.11
N SER A 21 5.98 8.14 9.79
CA SER A 21 6.31 9.56 10.02
C SER A 21 7.56 9.71 10.87
N GLY A 22 7.75 8.84 11.87
CA GLY A 22 8.97 8.81 12.69
C GLY A 22 10.23 8.56 11.87
N TRP A 23 10.15 7.72 10.84
CA TRP A 23 11.32 7.36 10.02
C TRP A 23 11.56 8.34 8.86
N MET A 24 10.50 8.68 8.13
CA MET A 24 10.59 9.53 6.95
C MET A 24 10.62 11.02 7.29
N GLY A 25 10.14 11.43 8.47
CA GLY A 25 10.03 12.84 8.84
C GLY A 25 9.01 13.61 7.99
N GLU A 26 8.13 12.89 7.29
CA GLU A 26 7.04 13.41 6.47
C GLU A 26 5.71 13.00 7.11
N SER A 27 4.79 13.97 7.24
CA SER A 27 3.42 13.70 7.69
C SER A 27 2.53 13.28 6.52
N MET A 28 1.62 12.35 6.77
CA MET A 28 0.67 11.84 5.78
C MET A 28 -0.74 12.33 6.02
N GLN A 29 -1.48 12.58 4.94
CA GLN A 29 -2.88 12.95 5.01
C GLN A 29 -3.75 11.70 4.86
N LEU A 30 -4.39 11.26 5.95
CA LEU A 30 -5.37 10.17 5.93
C LEU A 30 -6.73 10.71 5.45
N LEU A 31 -7.23 10.18 4.35
CA LEU A 31 -8.45 10.59 3.66
C LEU A 31 -9.52 9.47 3.73
N PRO A 32 -10.81 9.81 3.57
CA PRO A 32 -11.90 8.83 3.59
C PRO A 32 -11.74 7.74 2.53
N CYS A 33 -12.28 6.55 2.80
CA CYS A 33 -12.24 5.42 1.88
C CYS A 33 -12.86 5.76 0.51
N PRO A 34 -12.16 5.53 -0.62
CA PRO A 34 -12.64 5.89 -1.96
C PRO A 34 -13.70 4.90 -2.47
N LEU A 35 -13.81 3.72 -1.87
CA LEU A 35 -14.79 2.69 -2.20
C LEU A 35 -16.16 2.91 -1.54
N LYS A 36 -16.21 3.74 -0.49
CA LYS A 36 -17.47 4.01 0.20
C LYS A 36 -18.42 4.67 -0.80
N GLU A 37 -19.62 4.09 -0.91
CA GLU A 37 -20.70 4.57 -1.80
C GLU A 37 -20.32 4.56 -3.30
N ALA A 38 -19.28 3.82 -3.70
CA ALA A 38 -18.84 3.72 -5.09
C ALA A 38 -19.66 2.71 -5.91
N TYR A 39 -20.93 2.49 -5.58
CA TYR A 39 -21.76 1.41 -6.15
C TYR A 39 -22.06 1.57 -7.64
N SER A 40 -21.87 2.76 -8.22
CA SER A 40 -21.88 2.95 -9.68
C SER A 40 -20.75 2.20 -10.39
N LEU A 41 -19.69 1.81 -9.67
CA LEU A 41 -18.59 0.99 -10.19
C LEU A 41 -18.84 -0.51 -10.03
N ALA A 42 -20.00 -0.95 -9.56
CA ALA A 42 -20.25 -2.37 -9.25
C ALA A 42 -20.01 -3.30 -10.44
N GLU A 43 -20.52 -2.95 -11.62
CA GLU A 43 -20.30 -3.74 -12.84
C GLU A 43 -18.82 -3.74 -13.25
N ALA A 44 -18.15 -2.59 -13.14
CA ALA A 44 -16.73 -2.49 -13.43
C ALA A 44 -15.89 -3.35 -12.46
N PHE A 45 -16.22 -3.37 -11.17
CA PHE A 45 -15.58 -4.24 -10.18
C PHE A 45 -15.85 -5.72 -10.47
N ALA A 46 -17.06 -6.08 -10.89
CA ALA A 46 -17.38 -7.45 -11.25
C ALA A 46 -16.55 -7.92 -12.46
N ARG A 47 -16.33 -7.02 -13.43
CA ARG A 47 -15.53 -7.30 -14.63
C ARG A 47 -14.05 -7.58 -14.36
N ILE A 48 -13.48 -6.96 -13.33
CA ILE A 48 -12.05 -7.06 -13.01
C ILE A 48 -11.73 -8.16 -11.99
N ARG A 49 -12.73 -8.97 -11.62
CA ARG A 49 -12.53 -10.13 -10.75
C ARG A 49 -11.67 -11.18 -11.45
N VAL A 50 -10.79 -11.80 -10.66
CA VAL A 50 -10.00 -12.95 -11.09
C VAL A 50 -10.54 -14.18 -10.37
N ILE A 51 -11.24 -15.03 -11.14
CA ILE A 51 -11.95 -16.21 -10.61
C ILE A 51 -11.02 -17.42 -10.53
N SER A 52 -10.07 -17.53 -11.46
CA SER A 52 -9.04 -18.56 -11.47
C SER A 52 -7.66 -17.96 -11.78
N PRO A 53 -6.56 -18.51 -11.24
CA PRO A 53 -5.22 -18.01 -11.52
C PRO A 53 -4.86 -18.04 -13.01
N GLU A 54 -5.28 -19.08 -13.74
CA GLU A 54 -5.07 -19.25 -15.18
C GLU A 54 -6.11 -18.51 -16.02
N GLY A 55 -7.09 -17.88 -15.37
CA GLY A 55 -8.29 -17.34 -16.00
C GLY A 55 -8.06 -16.10 -16.85
N VAL A 56 -9.07 -15.81 -17.65
CA VAL A 56 -9.28 -14.50 -18.26
C VAL A 56 -10.18 -13.67 -17.34
N LEU A 57 -10.10 -12.34 -17.47
CA LEU A 57 -10.98 -11.43 -16.75
C LEU A 57 -12.46 -11.71 -17.06
N ASN A 58 -13.33 -11.40 -16.11
CA ASN A 58 -14.76 -11.63 -16.23
C ASN A 58 -15.43 -10.58 -17.13
N TRP A 59 -15.21 -10.65 -18.44
CA TRP A 59 -15.67 -9.62 -19.38
C TRP A 59 -17.20 -9.47 -19.50
N ASP A 60 -18.00 -10.41 -19.00
CA ASP A 60 -19.46 -10.32 -19.03
C ASP A 60 -20.02 -10.89 -17.72
N PRO A 61 -19.98 -10.10 -16.62
CA PRO A 61 -20.35 -10.60 -15.31
C PRO A 61 -21.85 -10.88 -15.23
N PHE A 62 -22.22 -11.95 -14.55
CA PHE A 62 -23.62 -12.23 -14.28
C PHE A 62 -24.24 -11.17 -13.37
N SER A 63 -25.56 -10.96 -13.48
CA SER A 63 -26.29 -10.02 -12.61
C SER A 63 -26.04 -10.25 -11.13
N LEU A 64 -25.95 -11.51 -10.69
CA LEU A 64 -25.63 -11.87 -9.31
C LEU A 64 -24.25 -11.39 -8.85
N GLU A 65 -23.27 -11.33 -9.75
CA GLU A 65 -21.94 -10.79 -9.46
C GLU A 65 -21.97 -9.27 -9.34
N VAL A 66 -22.71 -8.60 -10.22
CA VAL A 66 -22.94 -7.14 -10.12
C VAL A 66 -23.71 -6.79 -8.85
N ASP A 67 -24.71 -7.59 -8.46
CA ASP A 67 -25.46 -7.43 -7.22
C ASP A 67 -24.60 -7.67 -5.98
N PHE A 68 -23.66 -8.60 -6.05
CA PHE A 68 -22.65 -8.78 -5.02
C PHE A 68 -21.82 -7.50 -4.86
N GLU A 69 -21.27 -6.96 -5.95
CA GLU A 69 -20.43 -5.77 -5.91
C GLU A 69 -21.20 -4.54 -5.46
N THR A 70 -22.44 -4.40 -5.89
CA THR A 70 -23.36 -3.35 -5.45
C THR A 70 -23.52 -3.40 -3.93
N ARG A 71 -23.81 -4.57 -3.36
CA ARG A 71 -23.92 -4.75 -1.91
C ARG A 71 -22.58 -4.51 -1.20
N ARG A 72 -21.46 -5.01 -1.74
CA ARG A 72 -20.12 -4.78 -1.19
C ARG A 72 -19.79 -3.30 -1.07
N LEU A 73 -20.04 -2.51 -2.11
CA LEU A 73 -19.71 -1.08 -2.17
C LEU A 73 -20.71 -0.18 -1.41
N LYS A 74 -22.00 -0.59 -1.34
CA LYS A 74 -23.01 0.11 -0.52
C LYS A 74 -22.84 -0.15 0.97
N GLU A 75 -22.63 -1.41 1.35
CA GLU A 75 -22.66 -1.86 2.75
C GLU A 75 -21.26 -2.07 3.35
N CYS A 76 -20.20 -1.64 2.65
CA CYS A 76 -18.81 -1.76 3.09
C CYS A 76 -18.38 -3.20 3.44
N ARG A 77 -18.79 -4.19 2.63
CA ARG A 77 -18.44 -5.61 2.82
C ARG A 77 -17.16 -6.03 2.06
N CYS A 78 -16.17 -5.15 2.01
CA CYS A 78 -14.88 -5.43 1.36
C CYS A 78 -14.11 -6.54 2.11
N GLY A 79 -13.18 -7.22 1.44
CA GLY A 79 -12.34 -8.26 2.04
C GLY A 79 -13.01 -9.61 2.29
N LYS A 80 -14.11 -9.92 1.59
CA LYS A 80 -14.85 -11.20 1.70
C LYS A 80 -14.38 -12.27 0.70
N GLY A 81 -13.07 -12.35 0.48
CA GLY A 81 -12.44 -13.42 -0.32
C GLY A 81 -12.43 -13.20 -1.84
N THR A 82 -13.02 -12.12 -2.34
CA THR A 82 -12.91 -11.77 -3.77
C THR A 82 -11.50 -11.24 -4.09
N VAL A 83 -10.94 -11.74 -5.20
CA VAL A 83 -9.65 -11.32 -5.75
C VAL A 83 -9.87 -10.49 -7.01
N TYR A 84 -9.13 -9.40 -7.14
CA TYR A 84 -9.24 -8.47 -8.27
C TYR A 84 -7.90 -8.26 -8.96
N ASP A 85 -7.94 -7.99 -10.27
CA ASP A 85 -6.78 -7.47 -11.00
C ASP A 85 -6.41 -6.09 -10.45
N GLY A 86 -5.21 -5.99 -9.89
CA GLY A 86 -4.75 -4.83 -9.15
C GLY A 86 -4.54 -3.58 -10.02
N HIS A 87 -4.11 -3.74 -11.26
CA HIS A 87 -3.89 -2.61 -12.16
C HIS A 87 -5.23 -2.03 -12.62
N LEU A 88 -6.18 -2.89 -12.95
CA LEU A 88 -7.54 -2.44 -13.29
C LEU A 88 -8.27 -1.86 -12.08
N TYR A 89 -8.08 -2.42 -10.89
CA TYR A 89 -8.58 -1.82 -9.63
C TYR A 89 -8.02 -0.40 -9.47
N SER A 90 -6.70 -0.22 -9.64
CA SER A 90 -6.06 1.09 -9.53
C SER A 90 -6.66 2.07 -10.55
N PHE A 91 -6.83 1.63 -11.80
CA PHE A 91 -7.48 2.41 -12.85
C PHE A 91 -8.89 2.89 -12.47
N LEU A 92 -9.73 2.02 -11.91
CA LEU A 92 -11.09 2.38 -11.48
C LEU A 92 -11.10 3.44 -10.36
N LEU A 93 -10.06 3.47 -9.52
CA LEU A 93 -9.97 4.42 -8.42
C LEU A 93 -9.39 5.78 -8.79
N ARG A 94 -8.77 5.94 -9.97
CA ARG A 94 -8.12 7.22 -10.39
C ARG A 94 -9.03 8.44 -10.28
N HIS A 95 -10.31 8.28 -10.58
CA HIS A 95 -11.30 9.37 -10.55
C HIS A 95 -11.98 9.53 -9.18
N ARG A 96 -11.63 8.70 -8.19
CA ARG A 96 -12.18 8.72 -6.83
C ARG A 96 -11.16 9.13 -5.77
N VAL A 97 -9.93 9.39 -6.19
CA VAL A 97 -8.86 9.91 -5.35
C VAL A 97 -8.43 11.27 -5.87
N GLU A 98 -7.96 12.12 -4.98
CA GLU A 98 -7.42 13.43 -5.29
C GLU A 98 -5.91 13.41 -5.17
N GLY A 99 -5.26 14.16 -6.05
CA GLY A 99 -3.83 14.41 -6.02
C GLY A 99 -3.09 13.94 -7.26
N SER A 100 -1.79 14.19 -7.29
CA SER A 100 -0.90 13.84 -8.40
C SER A 100 0.08 12.72 -8.05
N TRP A 101 0.78 12.24 -9.08
CA TRP A 101 1.90 11.30 -8.92
C TRP A 101 2.94 11.81 -7.90
N ASP A 102 3.35 13.07 -8.01
CA ASP A 102 4.38 13.68 -7.15
C ASP A 102 3.97 13.75 -5.67
N GLU A 103 2.68 13.98 -5.41
CA GLU A 103 2.14 13.97 -4.06
C GLU A 103 2.17 12.55 -3.46
N GLY A 104 2.16 11.51 -4.30
CA GLY A 104 2.09 10.11 -3.91
C GLY A 104 0.73 9.77 -3.32
N VAL A 105 -0.10 9.09 -4.11
CA VAL A 105 -1.46 8.70 -3.71
C VAL A 105 -1.52 7.19 -3.50
N VAL A 106 -1.94 6.78 -2.31
CA VAL A 106 -2.00 5.37 -1.90
C VAL A 106 -3.38 5.02 -1.40
N VAL A 107 -3.89 3.86 -1.82
CA VAL A 107 -5.14 3.28 -1.31
C VAL A 107 -4.81 1.99 -0.58
N ILE A 108 -5.17 1.92 0.71
CA ILE A 108 -5.04 0.74 1.54
C ILE A 108 -6.42 0.05 1.60
N THR A 109 -6.51 -1.14 1.03
CA THR A 109 -7.76 -1.88 0.85
C THR A 109 -7.76 -3.21 1.63
N PRO A 110 -8.91 -3.62 2.20
CA PRO A 110 -9.07 -4.96 2.76
C PRO A 110 -9.36 -6.03 1.69
N ASP A 111 -9.45 -5.69 0.41
CA ASP A 111 -9.65 -6.67 -0.66
C ASP A 111 -8.33 -7.35 -1.09
N TYR A 112 -8.44 -8.56 -1.63
CA TYR A 112 -7.32 -9.28 -2.22
C TYR A 112 -6.99 -8.70 -3.60
N LEU A 113 -5.70 -8.51 -3.85
CA LEU A 113 -5.20 -8.02 -5.13
C LEU A 113 -4.31 -9.08 -5.75
N CYS A 114 -4.35 -9.15 -7.07
CA CYS A 114 -3.44 -9.97 -7.85
C CYS A 114 -2.93 -9.18 -9.07
N SER A 115 -1.85 -9.65 -9.65
CA SER A 115 -1.34 -9.15 -10.92
C SER A 115 -0.83 -10.33 -11.73
N ARG A 116 -0.83 -10.20 -13.05
CA ARG A 116 -0.14 -11.11 -13.96
C ARG A 116 0.85 -10.31 -14.78
N GLN A 117 2.14 -10.62 -14.66
CA GLN A 117 3.16 -9.95 -15.46
C GLN A 117 3.10 -10.44 -16.91
N LYS A 118 3.49 -9.59 -17.86
CA LYS A 118 3.58 -9.99 -19.27
C LYS A 118 4.56 -11.16 -19.41
N GLY A 119 4.07 -12.28 -19.94
CA GLY A 119 4.85 -13.52 -20.10
C GLY A 119 4.67 -14.52 -18.94
N GLU A 120 3.92 -14.17 -17.89
CA GLU A 120 3.44 -15.15 -16.91
C GLU A 120 2.11 -15.76 -17.37
N ASP A 121 1.95 -17.06 -17.14
CA ASP A 121 0.74 -17.79 -17.53
C ASP A 121 -0.41 -17.61 -16.53
N ARG A 122 -0.12 -17.13 -15.31
CA ARG A 122 -1.09 -17.08 -14.21
C ARG A 122 -1.02 -15.81 -13.37
N TYR A 123 -2.15 -15.46 -12.77
CA TYR A 123 -2.25 -14.42 -11.76
C TYR A 123 -1.59 -14.86 -10.46
N HIS A 124 -0.90 -13.92 -9.84
CA HIS A 124 -0.31 -14.08 -8.52
C HIS A 124 -0.88 -13.05 -7.57
N LEU A 125 -1.21 -13.48 -6.35
CA LEU A 125 -1.57 -12.54 -5.28
C LEU A 125 -0.41 -11.57 -5.03
N ARG A 126 -0.78 -10.32 -4.69
CA ARG A 126 0.15 -9.25 -4.38
C ARG A 126 -0.33 -8.51 -3.13
N TYR A 127 0.61 -8.15 -2.26
CA TYR A 127 0.34 -7.22 -1.16
C TYR A 127 0.38 -5.76 -1.60
N ILE A 128 1.02 -5.45 -2.74
CA ILE A 128 1.16 -4.09 -3.28
C ILE A 128 1.08 -4.10 -4.80
N ILE A 129 0.45 -3.07 -5.37
CA ILE A 129 0.38 -2.80 -6.81
C ILE A 129 0.95 -1.41 -7.03
N PHE A 130 2.13 -1.35 -7.65
CA PHE A 130 2.79 -0.10 -8.03
C PHE A 130 2.17 0.44 -9.32
N ASP A 131 1.15 1.28 -9.14
CA ASP A 131 0.43 2.01 -10.18
C ASP A 131 -0.04 3.35 -9.56
N PHE A 132 -0.84 4.13 -10.27
CA PHE A 132 -1.47 5.35 -9.76
C PHE A 132 -2.99 5.22 -9.69
N PRO A 133 -3.60 5.30 -8.49
CA PRO A 133 -2.94 5.30 -7.18
C PRO A 133 -2.28 3.94 -6.86
N THR A 134 -1.26 3.94 -6.01
CA THR A 134 -0.66 2.68 -5.55
C THR A 134 -1.63 1.98 -4.61
N LEU A 135 -1.83 0.69 -4.79
CA LEU A 135 -2.73 -0.09 -3.94
C LEU A 135 -1.94 -0.96 -2.97
N ILE A 136 -2.34 -0.99 -1.70
CA ILE A 136 -1.83 -1.94 -0.71
C ILE A 136 -3.00 -2.80 -0.22
N SER A 137 -2.89 -4.12 -0.41
CA SER A 137 -3.84 -5.10 0.09
C SER A 137 -3.44 -5.53 1.50
N LEU A 138 -4.29 -5.23 2.48
CA LEU A 138 -4.10 -5.71 3.86
C LEU A 138 -4.02 -7.24 3.95
N PRO A 139 -4.99 -8.02 3.42
CA PRO A 139 -4.87 -9.47 3.48
C PRO A 139 -3.72 -9.99 2.59
N GLY A 140 -3.36 -9.27 1.52
CA GLY A 140 -2.21 -9.61 0.69
C GLY A 140 -0.90 -9.63 1.49
N ILE A 141 -0.71 -8.78 2.50
CA ILE A 141 0.49 -8.80 3.37
C ILE A 141 0.70 -10.19 4.00
N ILE A 142 -0.39 -10.89 4.28
CA ILE A 142 -0.39 -12.18 4.98
C ILE A 142 -0.37 -13.34 3.97
N GLU A 143 -1.20 -13.25 2.94
CA GLU A 143 -1.53 -14.39 2.05
C GLU A 143 -0.81 -14.37 0.70
N ALA A 144 -0.30 -13.22 0.24
CA ALA A 144 0.41 -13.15 -1.04
C ALA A 144 1.82 -13.79 -1.02
N PRO A 145 2.68 -13.58 -0.01
CA PRO A 145 3.99 -14.20 0.02
C PRO A 145 3.88 -15.70 0.38
N ALA A 146 4.73 -16.52 -0.23
CA ALA A 146 4.77 -17.95 0.02
C ALA A 146 5.26 -18.28 1.44
N ARG A 147 4.93 -19.48 1.94
CA ARG A 147 5.31 -19.98 3.27
C ARG A 147 6.11 -21.27 3.15
N ARG A 148 7.25 -21.39 3.85
CA ARG A 148 8.08 -22.61 3.94
C ARG A 148 7.85 -23.42 5.21
N SER A 149 7.40 -22.81 6.30
CA SER A 149 7.05 -23.43 7.57
C SER A 149 5.79 -22.76 8.16
N GLU A 150 5.38 -23.11 9.38
CA GLU A 150 4.25 -22.46 10.07
C GLU A 150 4.70 -21.64 11.31
N GLU A 151 5.95 -21.77 11.74
CA GLU A 151 6.47 -21.07 12.91
C GLU A 151 6.82 -19.60 12.61
N GLY A 152 6.30 -18.68 13.41
CA GLY A 152 6.61 -17.25 13.31
C GLY A 152 5.84 -16.50 12.23
N TYR A 153 4.86 -17.12 11.57
CA TYR A 153 4.07 -16.52 10.51
C TYR A 153 3.02 -15.51 11.01
N LEU A 154 2.59 -14.65 10.11
CA LEU A 154 1.40 -13.82 10.23
C LEU A 154 0.19 -14.68 9.88
N TRP A 155 -0.82 -14.67 10.74
CA TRP A 155 -2.08 -15.39 10.54
C TRP A 155 -3.27 -14.45 10.33
N ASP A 156 -3.22 -13.26 10.95
CA ASP A 156 -4.27 -12.27 10.86
C ASP A 156 -3.73 -10.84 11.02
N LEU A 157 -4.61 -9.87 10.73
CA LEU A 157 -4.29 -8.44 10.76
C LEU A 157 -4.11 -7.86 12.18
N GLY A 158 -4.37 -8.64 13.22
CA GLY A 158 -4.15 -8.30 14.62
C GLY A 158 -2.72 -8.53 15.09
N ASP A 159 -1.86 -9.14 14.28
CA ASP A 159 -0.44 -9.30 14.62
C ASP A 159 0.26 -7.92 14.74
N PHE A 160 0.98 -7.74 15.85
CA PHE A 160 1.66 -6.48 16.20
C PHE A 160 2.75 -6.05 15.20
N ARG A 161 3.16 -6.94 14.29
CA ARG A 161 4.15 -6.67 13.24
C ARG A 161 3.52 -6.01 12.01
N ILE A 162 2.21 -6.18 11.77
CA ILE A 162 1.52 -5.64 10.58
C ILE A 162 1.68 -4.11 10.45
N PRO A 163 1.55 -3.28 11.51
CA PRO A 163 1.78 -1.84 11.39
C PRO A 163 3.19 -1.49 10.87
N ARG A 164 4.23 -2.23 11.30
CA ARG A 164 5.61 -2.00 10.85
C ARG A 164 5.81 -2.39 9.40
N ILE A 165 5.21 -3.51 8.99
CA ILE A 165 5.25 -3.99 7.60
C ILE A 165 4.52 -3.00 6.68
N LEU A 166 3.32 -2.57 7.07
CA LEU A 166 2.55 -1.58 6.32
C LEU A 166 3.31 -0.24 6.22
N ALA A 167 3.96 0.20 7.29
CA ALA A 167 4.84 1.37 7.22
C ALA A 167 5.94 1.17 6.19
N ALA A 168 6.69 0.06 6.24
CA ALA A 168 7.75 -0.25 5.28
C ALA A 168 7.25 -0.29 3.82
N LEU A 169 6.05 -0.82 3.57
CA LEU A 169 5.41 -0.76 2.24
C LEU A 169 5.12 0.68 1.81
N LEU A 170 4.68 1.56 2.72
CA LEU A 170 4.50 2.98 2.41
C LEU A 170 5.83 3.67 2.08
N ILE A 171 6.94 3.28 2.73
CA ILE A 171 8.26 3.78 2.34
C ILE A 171 8.61 3.29 0.93
N GLN A 172 8.40 2.00 0.67
CA GLN A 172 8.61 1.42 -0.65
C GLN A 172 7.82 2.16 -1.74
N THR A 173 6.55 2.47 -1.48
CA THR A 173 5.71 3.32 -2.33
C THR A 173 6.25 4.73 -2.50
N ARG A 174 6.82 5.33 -1.44
CA ARG A 174 7.40 6.68 -1.55
C ARG A 174 8.61 6.70 -2.48
N PHE A 175 9.46 5.69 -2.43
CA PHE A 175 10.55 5.52 -3.39
C PHE A 175 10.01 5.32 -4.81
N PHE A 176 9.02 4.44 -5.00
CA PHE A 176 8.37 4.27 -6.30
C PHE A 176 7.91 5.59 -6.93
N PHE A 177 7.24 6.45 -6.18
CA PHE A 177 6.81 7.76 -6.70
C PHE A 177 7.98 8.71 -7.00
N TRP A 178 9.13 8.55 -6.34
CA TRP A 178 10.30 9.40 -6.56
C TRP A 178 11.19 8.99 -7.72
N ASN A 179 11.32 7.69 -8.00
CA ASN A 179 12.30 7.20 -8.97
C ASN A 179 11.84 5.98 -9.78
N GLU A 180 10.58 5.56 -9.65
CA GLU A 180 10.01 4.38 -10.34
C GLU A 180 10.75 3.05 -10.03
N GLU A 181 11.58 3.02 -8.98
CA GLU A 181 12.36 1.86 -8.56
C GLU A 181 11.85 1.37 -7.18
N PRO A 182 10.78 0.55 -7.15
CA PRO A 182 10.16 0.12 -5.91
C PRO A 182 10.96 -0.97 -5.18
N PHE A 183 11.93 -1.62 -5.83
CA PHE A 183 12.55 -2.85 -5.32
C PHE A 183 14.05 -2.70 -5.04
N CYS A 184 14.52 -3.52 -4.12
CA CYS A 184 15.93 -3.67 -3.75
C CYS A 184 16.27 -5.16 -3.70
N ASP A 185 17.52 -5.51 -4.00
CA ASP A 185 18.01 -6.87 -3.87
C ASP A 185 18.67 -7.15 -2.50
N ASP A 186 18.89 -6.12 -1.67
CA ASP A 186 19.40 -6.32 -0.30
C ASP A 186 18.29 -6.88 0.60
N PRO A 187 18.40 -8.14 1.10
CA PRO A 187 17.36 -8.79 1.89
C PRO A 187 17.07 -8.11 3.23
N LEU A 188 17.96 -7.23 3.69
CA LEU A 188 17.80 -6.47 4.93
C LEU A 188 17.25 -5.05 4.69
N CYS A 189 17.07 -4.66 3.43
CA CYS A 189 16.48 -3.39 3.07
C CYS A 189 14.95 -3.48 3.10
N SER A 190 14.27 -2.48 3.64
CA SER A 190 12.82 -2.38 3.64
C SER A 190 12.20 -2.21 2.25
N LEU A 191 13.00 -2.05 1.20
CA LEU A 191 12.58 -2.09 -0.20
C LEU A 191 12.79 -3.48 -0.84
N TYR A 192 13.26 -4.48 -0.10
CA TYR A 192 13.51 -5.82 -0.63
C TYR A 192 12.27 -6.40 -1.31
N ASN A 193 12.46 -7.05 -2.45
CA ASN A 193 11.41 -7.77 -3.18
C ASN A 193 11.17 -9.15 -2.54
N ALA A 194 10.50 -9.16 -1.40
CA ALA A 194 10.20 -10.39 -0.68
C ALA A 194 9.16 -11.25 -1.40
N HIS A 195 9.49 -12.51 -1.63
CA HIS A 195 8.57 -13.51 -2.19
C HIS A 195 8.08 -14.50 -1.13
N TRP A 196 8.86 -14.68 -0.07
CA TRP A 196 8.51 -15.51 1.09
C TRP A 196 8.10 -14.65 2.29
N GLN A 197 7.24 -15.19 3.16
CA GLN A 197 6.76 -14.41 4.30
C GLN A 197 7.89 -14.14 5.29
N GLU A 198 8.84 -15.07 5.45
CA GLU A 198 10.03 -14.85 6.29
C GLU A 198 10.90 -13.72 5.76
N GLU A 199 11.08 -13.62 4.44
CA GLU A 199 11.79 -12.51 3.82
C GLU A 199 11.06 -11.18 4.06
N LEU A 200 9.73 -11.19 3.94
CA LEU A 200 8.92 -9.99 4.21
C LEU A 200 9.09 -9.55 5.66
N LEU A 201 9.02 -10.48 6.61
CA LEU A 201 9.21 -10.21 8.03
C LEU A 201 10.60 -9.65 8.33
N VAL A 202 11.65 -10.21 7.72
CA VAL A 202 13.05 -9.74 7.89
C VAL A 202 13.24 -8.34 7.30
N ALA A 203 12.84 -8.15 6.04
CA ALA A 203 13.06 -6.90 5.32
C ALA A 203 12.21 -5.74 5.85
N LYS A 204 10.93 -6.00 6.15
CA LYS A 204 9.95 -4.98 6.51
C LYS A 204 9.80 -4.79 8.02
N GLY A 205 10.22 -5.76 8.84
CA GLY A 205 10.11 -5.70 10.29
C GLY A 205 11.07 -4.71 10.96
N ASN A 206 12.27 -4.53 10.40
CA ASN A 206 13.35 -3.77 11.03
C ASN A 206 13.48 -2.32 10.56
N GLN A 207 12.72 -1.89 9.54
CA GLN A 207 12.73 -0.51 9.03
C GLN A 207 14.15 0.01 8.79
N ARG A 208 14.88 -0.72 7.96
CA ARG A 208 16.26 -0.43 7.56
C ARG A 208 16.30 -0.12 6.08
N LEU A 209 17.03 0.91 5.66
CA LEU A 209 17.42 1.09 4.26
C LEU A 209 18.85 0.59 4.08
N CYS A 210 19.17 0.04 2.92
CA CYS A 210 20.57 -0.18 2.54
C CYS A 210 21.27 1.19 2.35
N GLU A 211 22.60 1.17 2.22
CA GLU A 211 23.41 2.38 2.06
C GLU A 211 22.91 3.23 0.88
N ARG A 212 22.73 2.60 -0.30
CA ARG A 212 22.20 3.25 -1.51
C ARG A 212 20.89 4.00 -1.27
N HIS A 213 19.91 3.37 -0.64
CA HIS A 213 18.60 3.98 -0.40
C HIS A 213 18.64 5.02 0.74
N SER A 214 19.51 4.82 1.73
CA SER A 214 19.74 5.79 2.80
C SER A 214 20.33 7.09 2.24
N GLU A 215 21.34 6.98 1.37
CA GLU A 215 21.93 8.13 0.69
C GLU A 215 20.93 8.86 -0.19
N PHE A 216 20.12 8.11 -0.96
CA PHE A 216 19.04 8.70 -1.76
C PHE A 216 18.07 9.51 -0.90
N LEU A 217 17.61 8.94 0.22
CA LEU A 217 16.71 9.62 1.16
C LEU A 217 17.34 10.90 1.73
N ILE A 218 18.62 10.85 2.12
CA ILE A 218 19.35 12.01 2.64
C ILE A 218 19.43 13.11 1.58
N LYS A 219 19.78 12.76 0.33
CA LYS A 219 19.82 13.72 -0.79
C LYS A 219 18.45 14.35 -1.02
N ARG A 220 17.37 13.56 -1.01
CA ARG A 220 16.01 14.06 -1.23
C ARG A 220 15.58 15.04 -0.12
N LYS A 221 15.84 14.71 1.15
CA LYS A 221 15.57 15.59 2.30
C LYS A 221 16.34 16.91 2.27
N ARG A 222 17.52 16.95 1.62
CA ARG A 222 18.31 18.17 1.43
C ARG A 222 17.77 19.03 0.27
N SER A 223 17.21 18.41 -0.77
CA SER A 223 16.66 19.09 -1.94
C SER A 223 15.25 19.66 -1.75
N ASP A 224 14.46 19.15 -0.80
CA ASP A 224 13.10 19.65 -0.52
C ASP A 224 13.12 20.78 0.54
N PRO A 225 12.80 22.04 0.18
CA PRO A 225 12.93 23.19 1.09
C PRO A 225 11.93 23.20 2.27
N ILE A 226 10.96 22.27 2.29
CA ILE A 226 9.95 22.16 3.36
C ILE A 226 10.52 21.51 4.64
N ILE A 227 11.60 20.73 4.54
CA ILE A 227 12.18 20.02 5.70
C ILE A 227 13.26 20.85 6.40
N VAL A 228 13.90 21.78 5.68
CA VAL A 228 15.01 22.60 6.19
C VAL A 228 14.51 23.72 7.12
N SER A 229 13.28 24.22 6.93
CA SER A 229 12.74 25.34 7.72
C SER A 229 12.35 24.96 9.16
N LYS A 230 11.93 23.71 9.42
CA LYS A 230 11.53 23.28 10.78
C LYS A 230 12.68 23.11 11.78
N LYS A 231 13.94 23.04 11.33
CA LYS A 231 15.11 23.00 12.22
C LYS A 231 15.62 24.39 12.62
N CYS A 232 15.26 25.46 11.91
CA CYS A 232 15.78 26.80 12.18
C CYS A 232 14.92 27.59 13.19
N GLU A 233 13.63 27.27 13.31
CA GLU A 233 12.71 28.02 14.18
C GLU A 233 12.79 27.64 15.67
N THR A 234 13.32 26.46 16.01
CA THR A 234 13.41 25.99 17.41
C THR A 234 14.67 26.42 18.16
N VAL A 235 15.62 27.08 17.50
CA VAL A 235 16.90 27.51 18.13
C VAL A 235 16.99 29.04 18.33
N ARG A 236 16.06 29.84 17.80
CA ARG A 236 16.14 31.32 17.85
C ARG A 236 15.32 32.00 18.94
N LYS A 237 14.81 31.28 19.95
CA LYS A 237 14.14 31.90 21.11
C LYS A 237 14.68 31.36 22.43
N LYS A 238 15.87 31.83 22.82
CA LYS A 238 16.32 31.91 24.22
C LYS A 238 17.66 32.67 24.26
N HIS A 239 17.56 34.00 24.33
CA HIS A 239 18.45 34.89 25.09
C HIS A 239 17.98 36.34 24.87
N PRO A 240 17.30 36.97 25.84
CA PRO A 240 17.36 38.42 25.97
C PRO A 240 18.66 38.77 26.69
N CYS A 241 19.55 39.49 26.00
CA CYS A 241 20.57 40.33 26.62
C CYS A 241 19.95 41.70 26.89
N GLU A 242 20.27 42.22 28.07
CA GLU A 242 20.02 43.57 28.62
C GLU A 242 18.60 43.89 29.09
#